data_AF-A0AAD9DLH4-F1
#
_entry.id   AF-A0AAD9DLH4-F1
#
_cell.length_a   1.000
_cell.length_b   1.000
_cell.length_c   1.000
_cell.angle_alpha   90.00
_cell.angle_beta   90.00
_cell.angle_gamma   90.00
#
_symmetry.space_group_name_H-M   'P 1'
#
loop_
_entity.id
_entity.type
_entity.pdbx_description
1 polymer ?
#
loop_
_entity_poly.entity_id
_entity_poly.type
_entity_poly.pdbx_seq_one_letter_code
_entity_poly.pdbx_strand_id
1 'polypeptide(L)'
;MENSSHGEIITWRTHHMENSSHGELFMWRTHRMENSSRGELITWRTHHMENSSYGELITWRTHHMENSSGELIVWRTHHVENSSHGELITWRTLHVENSSRGELITWRTLHVENSSPGELFMWRTHRMENSSRGELITWRTHRMENSSRGELITWRTHHMENSSRGELITWRTHHMENSSYGELITWRTQVENSSYGELITWRTHHMENSSRGELITWRTHHLENSSCGELITWRTHHVENSSHGELITWRTHHLENSSPGELIMWLNQNVENSSPGELIMWLNQNVENSSHGELIT
;
A
#
# COMPACT_ATOMS: atom_id res chain seq x y z
N MET A 1 -20.59 -36.25 -21.86
CA MET A 1 -20.83 -35.45 -20.65
C MET A 1 -21.01 -36.43 -19.52
N GLU A 2 -20.07 -36.43 -18.58
CA GLU A 2 -20.09 -37.30 -17.40
C GLU A 2 -20.34 -36.42 -16.17
N ASN A 3 -21.19 -36.93 -15.28
CA ASN A 3 -21.43 -36.37 -13.95
C ASN A 3 -20.89 -37.38 -12.94
N SER A 4 -20.07 -36.91 -11.99
CA SER A 4 -19.61 -37.74 -10.87
C SER A 4 -20.13 -37.16 -9.57
N SER A 5 -20.66 -38.02 -8.70
CA SER A 5 -21.20 -37.62 -7.40
C SER A 5 -20.42 -38.09 -6.19
N HIS A 6 -19.63 -39.17 -6.32
CA HIS A 6 -18.70 -39.68 -5.32
C HIS A 6 -17.63 -40.56 -6.00
N GLY A 7 -16.34 -40.24 -5.89
CA GLY A 7 -15.26 -41.13 -6.35
C GLY A 7 -13.93 -40.45 -6.69
N GLU A 8 -12.90 -41.28 -6.91
CA GLU A 8 -11.58 -40.87 -7.41
C GLU A 8 -11.53 -41.07 -8.93
N ILE A 9 -11.18 -40.03 -9.69
CA ILE A 9 -11.04 -40.12 -11.15
C ILE A 9 -9.65 -39.65 -11.57
N ILE A 10 -8.96 -40.48 -12.36
CA ILE A 10 -7.64 -40.18 -12.92
C ILE A 10 -7.73 -40.13 -14.44
N THR A 11 -7.44 -38.98 -15.05
CA THR A 11 -7.44 -38.81 -16.51
C THR A 11 -6.09 -38.37 -17.07
N TRP A 12 -5.65 -39.05 -18.14
CA TRP A 12 -4.36 -38.80 -18.79
C TRP A 12 -4.43 -37.90 -20.05
N ARG A 13 -5.64 -37.65 -20.56
CA ARG A 13 -5.90 -36.96 -21.84
C ARG A 13 -6.92 -35.83 -21.65
N THR A 14 -7.42 -35.30 -22.76
CA THR A 14 -8.51 -34.32 -22.75
C THR A 14 -9.77 -34.96 -22.17
N HIS A 15 -10.38 -34.31 -21.19
CA HIS A 15 -11.62 -34.77 -20.59
C HIS A 15 -12.55 -33.59 -20.33
N HIS A 16 -13.85 -33.83 -20.47
CA HIS A 16 -14.91 -32.83 -20.33
C HIS A 16 -15.90 -33.37 -19.30
N MET A 17 -16.03 -32.65 -18.19
CA MET A 17 -16.94 -33.00 -17.10
C MET A 17 -17.92 -31.86 -16.90
N GLU A 18 -19.20 -32.19 -16.78
CA GLU A 18 -20.24 -31.18 -16.61
C GLU A 18 -20.35 -30.85 -15.12
N ASN A 19 -20.57 -31.85 -14.27
CA ASN A 19 -20.60 -31.65 -12.82
C ASN A 19 -19.78 -32.70 -12.05
N SER A 20 -19.03 -32.22 -11.06
CA SER A 20 -18.44 -33.04 -10.01
C SER A 20 -18.98 -32.60 -8.65
N SER A 21 -19.38 -33.57 -7.84
CA SER A 21 -19.66 -33.36 -6.42
C SER A 21 -18.90 -34.39 -5.60
N HIS A 22 -18.21 -33.97 -4.52
CA HIS A 22 -17.63 -34.86 -3.52
C HIS A 22 -16.67 -35.95 -4.06
N GLY A 23 -15.49 -35.56 -4.55
CA GLY A 23 -14.48 -36.50 -5.06
C GLY A 23 -13.07 -35.95 -5.23
N GLU A 24 -12.12 -36.85 -5.48
CA GLU A 24 -10.71 -36.54 -5.80
C GLU A 24 -10.47 -36.70 -7.30
N LEU A 25 -9.92 -35.68 -7.95
CA LEU A 25 -9.76 -35.66 -9.40
C LEU A 25 -8.31 -35.34 -9.79
N PHE A 26 -7.64 -36.27 -10.45
CA PHE A 26 -6.26 -36.12 -10.93
C PHE A 26 -6.21 -36.03 -12.46
N MET A 27 -5.70 -34.94 -13.01
CA MET A 27 -5.77 -34.66 -14.45
C MET A 27 -4.45 -34.15 -15.04
N TRP A 28 -4.02 -34.79 -16.13
CA TRP A 28 -2.67 -34.57 -16.67
C TRP A 28 -2.56 -33.55 -17.81
N ARG A 29 -3.57 -33.41 -18.67
CA ARG A 29 -3.47 -32.59 -19.90
C ARG A 29 -4.41 -31.39 -19.93
N THR A 30 -5.59 -31.55 -20.50
CA THR A 30 -6.53 -30.46 -20.72
C THR A 30 -7.84 -30.92 -20.16
N HIS A 31 -8.44 -30.12 -19.29
CA HIS A 31 -9.76 -30.45 -18.80
C HIS A 31 -10.62 -29.20 -18.71
N ARG A 32 -11.89 -29.38 -19.04
CA ARG A 32 -12.92 -28.37 -18.87
C ARG A 32 -13.96 -28.94 -17.92
N MET A 33 -14.21 -28.21 -16.85
CA MET A 33 -15.24 -28.51 -15.86
C MET A 33 -16.22 -27.35 -15.81
N GLU A 34 -17.51 -27.61 -15.88
CA GLU A 34 -18.50 -26.53 -15.68
C GLU A 34 -18.66 -26.28 -14.18
N ASN A 35 -18.99 -27.30 -13.39
CA ASN A 35 -19.13 -27.12 -11.94
C ASN A 35 -18.37 -28.17 -11.12
N SER A 36 -17.62 -27.69 -10.12
CA SER A 36 -17.07 -28.50 -9.04
C SER A 36 -17.65 -28.07 -7.70
N SER A 37 -18.05 -29.06 -6.90
CA SER A 37 -18.39 -28.86 -5.49
C SER A 37 -17.54 -29.78 -4.62
N ARG A 38 -17.19 -29.31 -3.42
CA ARG A 38 -16.48 -30.02 -2.32
C ARG A 38 -15.61 -31.19 -2.78
N GLY A 39 -14.32 -30.96 -3.00
CA GLY A 39 -13.39 -32.02 -3.40
C GLY A 39 -11.98 -31.51 -3.62
N GLU A 40 -11.04 -32.43 -3.85
CA GLU A 40 -9.66 -32.12 -4.20
C GLU A 40 -9.46 -32.30 -5.71
N LEU A 41 -8.91 -31.29 -6.37
CA LEU A 41 -8.68 -31.29 -7.81
C LEU A 41 -7.21 -30.97 -8.10
N ILE A 42 -6.49 -31.92 -8.70
CA ILE A 42 -5.07 -31.77 -9.04
C ILE A 42 -4.90 -31.78 -10.56
N THR A 43 -4.36 -30.68 -11.11
CA THR A 43 -4.19 -30.52 -12.57
C THR A 43 -2.76 -30.15 -12.98
N TRP A 44 -2.24 -30.81 -14.01
CA TRP A 44 -0.84 -30.62 -14.42
C TRP A 44 -0.59 -29.57 -15.52
N ARG A 45 -1.53 -29.39 -16.44
CA ARG A 45 -1.30 -28.59 -17.67
C ARG A 45 -2.29 -27.44 -17.85
N THR A 46 -3.49 -27.71 -18.35
CA THR A 46 -4.46 -26.67 -18.63
C THR A 46 -5.81 -27.07 -18.07
N HIS A 47 -6.40 -26.19 -17.28
CA HIS A 47 -7.72 -26.40 -16.74
C HIS A 47 -8.58 -25.14 -16.92
N HIS A 48 -9.80 -25.35 -17.39
CA HIS A 48 -10.83 -24.33 -17.44
C HIS A 48 -11.96 -24.77 -16.53
N MET A 49 -12.35 -23.90 -15.60
CA MET A 49 -13.45 -24.14 -14.68
C MET A 49 -14.38 -22.95 -14.64
N GLU A 50 -15.67 -23.18 -14.82
CA GLU A 50 -16.65 -22.10 -14.73
C GLU A 50 -16.91 -21.82 -13.23
N ASN A 51 -17.32 -22.82 -12.44
CA ASN A 51 -17.58 -22.64 -11.02
C ASN A 51 -16.89 -23.68 -10.12
N SER A 52 -16.23 -23.20 -9.07
CA SER A 52 -15.71 -24.04 -7.98
C SER A 52 -16.23 -23.60 -6.62
N SER A 53 -16.77 -24.55 -5.87
CA SER A 53 -17.31 -24.31 -4.52
C SER A 53 -16.73 -25.24 -3.45
N TYR A 54 -16.08 -24.65 -2.45
CA TYR A 54 -15.61 -25.31 -1.23
C TYR A 54 -14.68 -26.53 -1.45
N GLY A 55 -13.64 -26.39 -2.27
CA GLY A 55 -12.64 -27.46 -2.51
C GLY A 55 -11.20 -26.97 -2.46
N GLU A 56 -10.25 -27.90 -2.47
CA GLU A 56 -8.82 -27.63 -2.65
C GLU A 56 -8.45 -27.90 -4.12
N LEU A 57 -7.83 -26.93 -4.77
CA LEU A 57 -7.38 -27.09 -6.16
C LEU A 57 -5.90 -26.76 -6.30
N ILE A 58 -5.13 -27.74 -6.77
CA ILE A 58 -3.71 -27.62 -7.05
C ILE A 58 -3.48 -27.65 -8.56
N THR A 59 -2.81 -26.62 -9.11
CA THR A 59 -2.55 -26.52 -10.55
C THR A 59 -1.10 -26.19 -10.86
N TRP A 60 -0.50 -26.90 -11.82
CA TRP A 60 0.93 -26.75 -12.13
C TRP A 60 1.26 -25.72 -13.21
N ARG A 61 0.35 -25.47 -14.16
CA ARG A 61 0.66 -24.68 -15.36
C ARG A 61 -0.32 -23.52 -15.60
N THR A 62 -1.48 -23.78 -16.16
CA THR A 62 -2.42 -22.73 -16.52
C THR A 62 -3.81 -23.13 -16.05
N HIS A 63 -4.42 -22.25 -15.27
CA HIS A 63 -5.79 -22.43 -14.84
C HIS A 63 -6.57 -21.13 -15.04
N HIS A 64 -7.76 -21.27 -15.61
CA HIS A 64 -8.73 -20.20 -15.79
C HIS A 64 -9.98 -20.55 -14.99
N MET A 65 -10.43 -19.61 -14.14
CA MET A 65 -11.63 -19.77 -13.34
C MET A 65 -12.54 -18.55 -13.49
N GLU A 66 -13.84 -18.78 -13.70
CA GLU A 66 -14.81 -17.69 -13.66
C GLU A 66 -15.19 -17.38 -12.21
N ASN A 67 -15.66 -18.38 -11.44
CA ASN A 67 -16.02 -18.20 -10.03
C ASN A 67 -15.31 -19.20 -9.11
N SER A 68 -14.66 -18.68 -8.07
CA SER A 68 -13.90 -19.46 -7.10
C SER A 68 -14.33 -19.22 -5.65
N SER A 69 -14.43 -20.32 -4.88
CA SER A 69 -14.45 -20.32 -3.42
C SER A 69 -13.76 -21.58 -2.87
N GLY A 70 -12.87 -21.42 -1.89
CA GLY A 70 -12.02 -22.48 -1.34
C GLY A 70 -10.52 -22.19 -1.46
N GLU A 71 -9.70 -23.23 -1.26
CA GLU A 71 -8.25 -23.12 -1.27
C GLU A 71 -7.70 -23.41 -2.68
N LEU A 72 -6.77 -22.58 -3.13
CA LEU A 72 -6.16 -22.71 -4.46
C LEU A 72 -4.64 -22.54 -4.42
N ILE A 73 -3.92 -23.54 -4.93
CA ILE A 73 -2.47 -23.49 -5.09
C ILE A 73 -2.09 -23.57 -6.57
N VAL A 74 -1.42 -22.53 -7.08
CA VAL A 74 -1.01 -22.44 -8.49
C VAL A 74 0.50 -22.20 -8.66
N TRP A 75 1.16 -23.05 -9.45
CA TRP A 75 2.61 -22.94 -9.68
C TRP A 75 3.03 -21.96 -10.77
N ARG A 76 2.17 -21.71 -11.77
CA ARG A 76 2.52 -20.86 -12.92
C ARG A 76 1.51 -19.75 -13.11
N THR A 77 0.45 -19.97 -13.86
CA THR A 77 -0.45 -18.90 -14.28
C THR A 77 -1.87 -19.21 -13.86
N HIS A 78 -2.48 -18.24 -13.19
CA HIS A 78 -3.87 -18.29 -12.81
C HIS A 78 -4.61 -17.02 -13.23
N HIS A 79 -5.78 -17.19 -13.81
CA HIS A 79 -6.72 -16.12 -14.10
C HIS A 79 -8.04 -16.42 -13.40
N VAL A 80 -8.50 -15.48 -12.59
CA VAL A 80 -9.80 -15.51 -11.91
C VAL A 80 -10.59 -14.29 -12.31
N GLU A 81 -11.82 -14.49 -12.73
CA GLU A 81 -12.77 -13.38 -12.88
C GLU A 81 -13.27 -12.98 -11.48
N ASN A 82 -13.92 -13.88 -10.74
CA ASN A 82 -14.41 -13.60 -9.39
C ASN A 82 -13.90 -14.61 -8.34
N SER A 83 -13.23 -14.08 -7.31
CA SER A 83 -12.85 -14.81 -6.11
C SER A 83 -13.68 -14.34 -4.93
N SER A 84 -14.45 -15.24 -4.32
CA SER A 84 -15.45 -14.86 -3.32
C SER A 84 -15.01 -15.06 -1.87
N HIS A 85 -14.49 -16.25 -1.54
CA HIS A 85 -13.97 -16.59 -0.21
C HIS A 85 -12.90 -17.69 -0.31
N GLY A 86 -11.70 -17.49 0.25
CA GLY A 86 -10.67 -18.53 0.27
C GLY A 86 -9.23 -18.05 0.40
N GLU A 87 -8.31 -19.00 0.43
CA GLU A 87 -6.87 -18.78 0.37
C GLU A 87 -6.37 -19.11 -1.04
N LEU A 88 -5.58 -18.21 -1.63
CA LEU A 88 -4.99 -18.43 -2.93
C LEU A 88 -3.48 -18.18 -2.89
N ILE A 89 -2.72 -19.22 -3.18
CA ILE A 89 -1.27 -19.20 -3.23
C ILE A 89 -0.81 -19.34 -4.68
N THR A 90 -0.08 -18.34 -5.21
CA THR A 90 0.47 -18.38 -6.56
C THR A 90 1.98 -18.13 -6.62
N TRP A 91 2.71 -19.01 -7.30
CA TRP A 91 4.17 -18.93 -7.43
C TRP A 91 4.67 -18.00 -8.55
N ARG A 92 3.96 -17.87 -9.68
CA ARG A 92 4.41 -16.99 -10.77
C ARG A 92 3.47 -15.83 -11.08
N THR A 93 2.27 -16.10 -11.57
CA THR A 93 1.40 -15.05 -12.09
C THR A 93 -0.03 -15.32 -11.67
N LEU A 94 -0.62 -14.38 -10.93
CA LEU A 94 -2.04 -14.33 -10.64
C LEU A 94 -2.64 -13.07 -11.26
N HIS A 95 -3.76 -13.24 -11.96
CA HIS A 95 -4.64 -12.17 -12.37
C HIS A 95 -6.01 -12.40 -11.74
N VAL A 96 -6.52 -11.40 -11.02
CA VAL A 96 -7.87 -11.42 -10.45
C VAL A 96 -8.59 -10.15 -10.87
N GLU A 97 -9.78 -10.28 -11.45
CA GLU A 97 -10.61 -9.12 -11.75
C GLU A 97 -11.27 -8.61 -10.47
N ASN A 98 -12.05 -9.46 -9.80
CA ASN A 98 -12.68 -9.14 -8.52
C ASN A 98 -12.29 -10.15 -7.44
N SER A 99 -11.64 -9.67 -6.38
CA SER A 99 -11.38 -10.43 -5.17
C SER A 99 -12.22 -9.91 -4.02
N SER A 100 -12.91 -10.81 -3.33
CA SER A 100 -13.56 -10.54 -2.06
C SER A 100 -13.10 -11.54 -1.02
N ARG A 101 -12.95 -11.05 0.23
CA ARG A 101 -12.82 -11.84 1.47
C ARG A 101 -11.90 -13.06 1.37
N GLY A 102 -10.60 -12.85 1.47
CA GLY A 102 -9.65 -13.96 1.49
C GLY A 102 -8.22 -13.53 1.72
N GLU A 103 -7.34 -14.52 1.71
CA GLU A 103 -5.89 -14.34 1.76
C GLU A 103 -5.30 -14.64 0.37
N LEU A 104 -4.55 -13.68 -0.20
CA LEU A 104 -3.81 -13.90 -1.44
C LEU A 104 -2.31 -13.84 -1.19
N ILE A 105 -1.61 -14.94 -1.45
CA ILE A 105 -0.15 -15.02 -1.35
C ILE A 105 0.44 -15.16 -2.76
N THR A 106 1.25 -14.19 -3.20
CA THR A 106 1.89 -14.24 -4.52
C THR A 106 3.39 -13.97 -4.52
N TRP A 107 4.16 -14.89 -5.10
CA TRP A 107 5.64 -14.83 -5.10
C TRP A 107 6.27 -13.95 -6.20
N ARG A 108 5.62 -13.76 -7.35
CA ARG A 108 6.23 -13.04 -8.48
C ARG A 108 5.40 -11.90 -9.02
N THR A 109 4.23 -12.18 -9.57
CA THR A 109 3.41 -11.17 -10.23
C THR A 109 1.95 -11.33 -9.84
N LEU A 110 1.38 -10.27 -9.28
CA LEU A 110 -0.06 -10.17 -9.01
C LEU A 110 -0.63 -8.94 -9.74
N HIS A 111 -1.76 -9.14 -10.42
CA HIS A 111 -2.61 -8.08 -10.95
C HIS A 111 -4.01 -8.23 -10.37
N VAL A 112 -4.50 -7.21 -9.68
CA VAL A 112 -5.87 -7.18 -9.14
C VAL A 112 -6.54 -5.89 -9.57
N GLU A 113 -7.72 -5.99 -10.18
CA GLU A 113 -8.50 -4.78 -10.51
C GLU A 113 -9.22 -4.29 -9.25
N ASN A 114 -10.06 -5.12 -8.64
CA ASN A 114 -10.80 -4.75 -7.43
C ASN A 114 -10.58 -5.74 -6.29
N SER A 115 -10.20 -5.21 -5.12
CA SER A 115 -10.06 -5.96 -3.88
C SER A 115 -10.98 -5.44 -2.78
N SER A 116 -11.81 -6.36 -2.25
CA SER A 116 -12.65 -6.20 -1.06
C SER A 116 -11.97 -6.84 0.18
N PRO A 117 -12.47 -6.63 1.43
CA PRO A 117 -11.75 -6.90 2.67
C PRO A 117 -10.91 -8.18 2.67
N GLY A 118 -9.59 -8.12 2.86
CA GLY A 118 -8.72 -9.30 2.87
C GLY A 118 -7.26 -9.01 3.21
N GLU A 119 -6.46 -10.06 3.25
CA GLU A 119 -5.01 -10.01 3.50
C GLU A 119 -4.24 -10.35 2.23
N LEU A 120 -3.22 -9.55 1.90
CA LEU A 120 -2.46 -9.68 0.66
C LEU A 120 -0.96 -9.71 0.95
N PHE A 121 -0.31 -10.84 0.71
CA PHE A 121 1.12 -11.04 0.92
C PHE A 121 1.85 -11.20 -0.42
N MET A 122 2.85 -10.34 -0.67
CA MET A 122 3.49 -10.30 -1.98
C MET A 122 5.00 -10.07 -1.96
N TRP A 123 5.71 -10.85 -2.79
CA TRP A 123 7.18 -10.86 -2.76
C TRP A 123 7.86 -9.97 -3.80
N ARG A 124 7.34 -9.82 -5.03
CA ARG A 124 8.08 -9.18 -6.13
C ARG A 124 7.41 -7.99 -6.80
N THR A 125 6.40 -8.21 -7.63
CA THR A 125 5.78 -7.14 -8.42
C THR A 125 4.28 -7.24 -8.36
N HIS A 126 3.65 -6.09 -8.13
CA HIS A 126 2.21 -5.99 -8.03
C HIS A 126 1.68 -4.70 -8.62
N ARG A 127 0.49 -4.80 -9.21
CA ARG A 127 -0.38 -3.70 -9.57
C ARG A 127 -1.78 -3.97 -9.04
N MET A 128 -2.32 -2.99 -8.31
CA MET A 128 -3.72 -2.94 -7.94
C MET A 128 -4.34 -1.62 -8.32
N GLU A 129 -5.53 -1.70 -8.88
CA GLU A 129 -6.30 -0.51 -9.24
C GLU A 129 -7.06 -0.02 -8.00
N ASN A 130 -7.94 -0.84 -7.42
CA ASN A 130 -8.75 -0.43 -6.26
C ASN A 130 -8.66 -1.40 -5.09
N SER A 131 -8.31 -0.88 -3.91
CA SER A 131 -8.41 -1.57 -2.63
C SER A 131 -9.37 -0.85 -1.68
N SER A 132 -10.38 -1.56 -1.18
CA SER A 132 -11.38 -0.97 -0.29
C SER A 132 -11.05 -1.13 1.19
N ARG A 133 -10.64 -2.33 1.64
CA ARG A 133 -10.26 -2.61 3.03
C ARG A 133 -9.26 -3.76 3.08
N GLY A 134 -8.24 -3.70 3.94
CA GLY A 134 -7.40 -4.87 4.16
C GLY A 134 -6.00 -4.56 4.68
N GLU A 135 -5.24 -5.63 4.87
CA GLU A 135 -3.81 -5.57 5.16
C GLU A 135 -3.03 -5.98 3.91
N LEU A 136 -2.02 -5.20 3.57
CA LEU A 136 -1.23 -5.39 2.37
C LEU A 136 0.25 -5.32 2.70
N ILE A 137 0.95 -6.44 2.52
CA ILE A 137 2.38 -6.56 2.82
C ILE A 137 3.15 -6.86 1.54
N THR A 138 4.05 -5.96 1.16
CA THR A 138 4.84 -6.08 -0.07
C THR A 138 6.36 -5.93 0.12
N TRP A 139 7.12 -6.80 -0.53
CA TRP A 139 8.57 -6.85 -0.35
C TRP A 139 9.40 -6.00 -1.32
N ARG A 140 8.93 -5.81 -2.56
CA ARG A 140 9.75 -5.21 -3.64
C ARG A 140 9.11 -4.02 -4.33
N THR A 141 8.16 -4.24 -5.24
CA THR A 141 7.60 -3.16 -6.05
C THR A 141 6.10 -3.27 -6.06
N HIS A 142 5.46 -2.18 -5.69
CA HIS A 142 4.02 -2.07 -5.60
C HIS A 142 3.56 -0.77 -6.25
N ARG A 143 2.53 -0.87 -7.08
CA ARG A 143 1.76 0.26 -7.59
C ARG A 143 0.30 0.11 -7.20
N MET A 144 -0.26 1.15 -6.62
CA MET A 144 -1.66 1.26 -6.24
C MET A 144 -2.23 2.54 -6.82
N GLU A 145 -3.41 2.45 -7.44
CA GLU A 145 -4.13 3.64 -7.89
C GLU A 145 -4.96 4.20 -6.74
N ASN A 146 -5.87 3.42 -6.16
CA ASN A 146 -6.70 3.88 -5.05
C ASN A 146 -6.72 2.90 -3.86
N SER A 147 -6.50 3.44 -2.66
CA SER A 147 -6.71 2.75 -1.39
C SER A 147 -7.70 3.50 -0.52
N SER A 148 -8.71 2.79 0.01
CA SER A 148 -9.81 3.42 0.75
C SER A 148 -9.71 3.30 2.27
N ARG A 149 -9.26 2.15 2.78
CA ARG A 149 -8.97 1.88 4.21
C ARG A 149 -7.98 0.74 4.36
N GLY A 150 -6.99 0.82 5.23
CA GLY A 150 -6.16 -0.35 5.53
C GLY A 150 -4.77 -0.06 6.04
N GLU A 151 -4.04 -1.13 6.31
CA GLU A 151 -2.63 -1.10 6.68
C GLU A 151 -1.79 -1.56 5.49
N LEU A 152 -0.80 -0.76 5.14
CA LEU A 152 0.10 -1.04 4.03
C LEU A 152 1.55 -1.01 4.49
N ILE A 153 2.23 -2.15 4.39
CA ILE A 153 3.64 -2.29 4.74
C ILE A 153 4.43 -2.60 3.48
N THR A 154 5.39 -1.74 3.14
CA THR A 154 6.25 -1.91 1.97
C THR A 154 7.74 -1.82 2.29
N TRP A 155 8.52 -2.78 1.78
CA TRP A 155 9.96 -2.87 2.07
C TRP A 155 10.88 -2.06 1.14
N ARG A 156 10.48 -1.85 -0.11
CA ARG A 156 11.38 -1.28 -1.14
C ARG A 156 10.79 -0.07 -1.85
N THR A 157 9.86 -0.28 -2.77
CA THR A 157 9.34 0.80 -3.62
C THR A 157 7.83 0.71 -3.67
N HIS A 158 7.20 1.82 -3.32
CA HIS A 158 5.76 1.99 -3.35
C HIS A 158 5.39 3.25 -4.13
N HIS A 159 4.44 3.11 -5.04
CA HIS A 159 3.78 4.22 -5.73
C HIS A 159 2.28 4.15 -5.45
N MET A 160 1.74 5.27 -4.96
CA MET A 160 0.33 5.44 -4.64
C MET A 160 -0.19 6.71 -5.28
N GLU A 161 -1.28 6.63 -6.04
CA GLU A 161 -1.95 7.84 -6.55
C GLU A 161 -2.84 8.42 -5.45
N ASN A 162 -3.81 7.66 -4.94
CA ASN A 162 -4.70 8.13 -3.87
C ASN A 162 -4.77 7.16 -2.69
N SER A 163 -4.61 7.70 -1.49
CA SER A 163 -4.88 7.01 -0.23
C SER A 163 -5.91 7.77 0.59
N SER A 164 -6.87 7.02 1.16
CA SER A 164 -7.73 7.52 2.21
C SER A 164 -7.69 6.59 3.43
N ARG A 165 -7.66 7.17 4.63
CA ARG A 165 -7.87 6.48 5.93
C ARG A 165 -7.05 5.20 6.12
N GLY A 166 -5.75 5.32 6.38
CA GLY A 166 -4.93 4.15 6.64
C GLY A 166 -3.59 4.43 7.31
N GLU A 167 -2.89 3.35 7.65
CA GLU A 167 -1.52 3.37 8.13
C GLU A 167 -0.61 2.87 7.01
N LEU A 168 0.46 3.60 6.73
CA LEU A 168 1.39 3.31 5.66
C LEU A 168 2.81 3.32 6.19
N ILE A 169 3.47 2.16 6.14
CA ILE A 169 4.86 1.99 6.57
C ILE A 169 5.73 1.64 5.38
N THR A 170 6.71 2.48 5.05
CA THR A 170 7.62 2.26 3.92
C THR A 170 9.10 2.35 4.32
N TRP A 171 9.85 1.27 4.11
CA TRP A 171 11.25 1.15 4.53
C TRP A 171 12.28 1.82 3.61
N ARG A 172 11.98 2.09 2.34
CA ARG A 172 12.97 2.62 1.39
C ARG A 172 12.51 3.84 0.63
N THR A 173 11.58 3.69 -0.31
CA THR A 173 11.11 4.77 -1.17
C THR A 173 9.60 4.71 -1.31
N HIS A 174 8.95 5.82 -0.97
CA HIS A 174 7.53 6.05 -1.15
C HIS A 174 7.30 7.23 -2.10
N HIS A 175 6.36 7.09 -3.03
CA HIS A 175 5.80 8.20 -3.80
C HIS A 175 4.29 8.20 -3.63
N MET A 176 3.75 9.33 -3.20
CA MET A 176 2.31 9.56 -3.03
C MET A 176 1.90 10.83 -3.75
N GLU A 177 0.82 10.79 -4.53
CA GLU A 177 0.21 12.02 -5.05
C GLU A 177 -0.71 12.61 -3.98
N ASN A 178 -1.73 11.86 -3.54
CA ASN A 178 -2.70 12.36 -2.56
C ASN A 178 -2.88 11.42 -1.37
N SER A 179 -2.79 11.99 -0.17
CA SER A 179 -3.14 11.37 1.10
C SER A 179 -4.26 12.14 1.80
N SER A 180 -5.24 11.40 2.31
CA SER A 180 -6.32 11.95 3.13
C SER A 180 -6.55 11.11 4.38
N TYR A 181 -6.34 11.69 5.57
CA TYR A 181 -6.52 11.03 6.87
C TYR A 181 -5.65 9.78 7.04
N GLY A 182 -4.51 9.84 7.75
CA GLY A 182 -3.72 8.64 7.99
C GLY A 182 -2.40 8.87 8.73
N GLU A 183 -1.74 7.77 9.07
CA GLU A 183 -0.38 7.76 9.60
C GLU A 183 0.58 7.26 8.51
N LEU A 184 1.64 8.01 8.24
CA LEU A 184 2.65 7.69 7.25
C LEU A 184 4.03 7.65 7.90
N ILE A 185 4.60 6.45 8.04
CA ILE A 185 5.97 6.24 8.52
C ILE A 185 6.86 5.85 7.34
N THR A 186 7.86 6.66 7.02
CA THR A 186 8.72 6.39 5.86
C THR A 186 10.20 6.67 6.12
N TRP A 187 11.05 5.87 5.48
CA TRP A 187 12.49 6.13 5.49
C TRP A 187 12.91 7.20 4.50
N ARG A 188 12.34 7.17 3.28
CA ARG A 188 12.42 8.23 2.25
C ARG A 188 11.09 8.30 1.52
N THR A 189 10.65 9.52 1.24
CA THR A 189 9.33 9.75 0.69
C THR A 189 9.28 11.01 -0.16
N GLN A 190 8.38 11.01 -1.14
CA GLN A 190 7.88 12.21 -1.81
C GLN A 190 6.36 12.15 -1.73
N VAL A 191 5.75 13.20 -1.21
CA VAL A 191 4.30 13.33 -1.07
C VAL A 191 3.88 14.64 -1.68
N GLU A 192 3.09 14.64 -2.74
CA GLU A 192 2.65 15.90 -3.36
C GLU A 192 1.67 16.62 -2.42
N ASN A 193 0.57 15.95 -2.05
CA ASN A 193 -0.45 16.53 -1.19
C ASN A 193 -0.80 15.61 -0.02
N SER A 194 -0.77 16.16 1.20
CA SER A 194 -1.29 15.49 2.39
C SER A 194 -2.35 16.34 3.09
N SER A 195 -3.47 15.71 3.42
CA SER A 195 -4.58 16.33 4.14
C SER A 195 -4.93 15.53 5.39
N TYR A 196 -4.70 16.13 6.56
CA TYR A 196 -4.98 15.58 7.89
C TYR A 196 -4.23 14.26 8.18
N GLY A 197 -3.23 14.26 9.06
CA GLY A 197 -2.52 13.03 9.43
C GLY A 197 -1.21 13.24 10.17
N GLU A 198 -0.60 12.13 10.59
CA GLU A 198 0.75 12.10 11.18
C GLU A 198 1.74 11.59 10.12
N LEU A 199 2.85 12.30 9.95
CA LEU A 199 3.91 11.94 9.01
C LEU A 199 5.27 11.91 9.70
N ILE A 200 5.87 10.73 9.77
CA ILE A 200 7.21 10.50 10.32
C ILE A 200 8.18 10.14 9.20
N THR A 201 9.26 10.92 9.04
CA THR A 201 10.28 10.69 8.01
C THR A 201 11.72 10.69 8.54
N TRP A 202 12.53 9.73 8.09
CA TRP A 202 13.90 9.54 8.61
C TRP A 202 15.02 10.22 7.81
N ARG A 203 15.00 10.20 6.47
CA ARG A 203 16.12 10.70 5.64
C ARG A 203 15.80 11.90 4.78
N THR A 204 14.89 11.73 3.83
CA THR A 204 14.64 12.74 2.80
C THR A 204 13.16 12.75 2.51
N HIS A 205 12.58 13.94 2.58
CA HIS A 205 11.20 14.18 2.26
C HIS A 205 11.07 15.47 1.46
N HIS A 206 10.25 15.39 0.42
CA HIS A 206 9.75 16.54 -0.34
C HIS A 206 8.23 16.50 -0.24
N MET A 207 7.65 17.64 0.14
CA MET A 207 6.22 17.83 0.14
C MET A 207 5.82 19.19 -0.39
N GLU A 208 4.87 19.19 -1.33
CA GLU A 208 4.39 20.43 -1.94
C GLU A 208 3.35 21.08 -1.03
N ASN A 209 2.31 20.34 -0.65
CA ASN A 209 1.25 20.86 0.21
C ASN A 209 0.94 19.95 1.40
N SER A 210 0.95 20.55 2.59
CA SER A 210 0.46 19.92 3.82
C SER A 210 -0.64 20.74 4.47
N SER A 211 -1.72 20.06 4.87
CA SER A 211 -2.78 20.65 5.67
C SER A 211 -3.00 19.89 6.97
N ARG A 212 -2.95 20.63 8.09
CA ARG A 212 -3.43 20.28 9.43
C ARG A 212 -3.04 18.87 9.91
N GLY A 213 -1.82 18.71 10.41
CA GLY A 213 -1.34 17.45 11.00
C GLY A 213 -0.04 17.63 11.80
N GLU A 214 0.52 16.50 12.24
CA GLU A 214 1.82 16.40 12.91
C GLU A 214 2.89 15.91 11.92
N LEU A 215 4.01 16.61 11.83
CA LEU A 215 5.10 16.26 10.92
C LEU A 215 6.43 16.17 11.68
N ILE A 216 7.04 14.99 11.69
CA ILE A 216 8.31 14.71 12.36
C ILE A 216 9.37 14.30 11.34
N THR A 217 10.49 15.03 11.30
CA THR A 217 11.54 14.84 10.27
C THR A 217 12.95 14.81 10.88
N TRP A 218 13.76 13.81 10.52
CA TRP A 218 15.07 13.60 11.15
C TRP A 218 16.28 14.21 10.42
N ARG A 219 16.26 14.31 9.08
CA ARG A 219 17.46 14.70 8.30
C ARG A 219 17.24 15.89 7.36
N THR A 220 16.56 15.68 6.24
CA THR A 220 16.40 16.72 5.21
C THR A 220 14.96 16.80 4.79
N HIS A 221 14.42 18.00 4.82
CA HIS A 221 13.04 18.29 4.48
C HIS A 221 12.93 19.55 3.63
N HIS A 222 12.10 19.47 2.58
CA HIS A 222 11.66 20.61 1.78
C HIS A 222 10.13 20.63 1.78
N LEU A 223 9.56 21.76 2.19
CA LEU A 223 8.13 22.01 2.26
C LEU A 223 7.80 23.32 1.54
N GLU A 224 6.96 23.28 0.52
CA GLU A 224 6.62 24.48 -0.25
C GLU A 224 5.43 25.26 0.33
N ASN A 225 4.41 24.57 0.84
CA ASN A 225 3.28 25.19 1.54
C ASN A 225 2.81 24.33 2.71
N SER A 226 2.61 24.95 3.86
CA SER A 226 2.14 24.27 5.07
C SER A 226 1.14 25.09 5.87
N SER A 227 0.04 24.44 6.23
CA SER A 227 -1.01 24.96 7.11
C SER A 227 -1.26 24.02 8.30
N CYS A 228 -0.18 23.68 9.02
CA CYS A 228 -0.14 22.57 9.98
C CYS A 228 -0.25 22.99 11.45
N GLY A 229 -0.60 22.02 12.31
CA GLY A 229 -0.61 22.17 13.76
C GLY A 229 0.81 22.20 14.32
N GLU A 230 1.55 21.09 14.18
CA GLU A 230 2.88 20.89 14.77
C GLU A 230 3.92 20.37 13.76
N LEU A 231 5.13 20.95 13.78
CA LEU A 231 6.26 20.54 12.94
C LEU A 231 7.55 20.40 13.77
N ILE A 232 8.14 19.20 13.79
CA ILE A 232 9.39 18.89 14.52
C ILE A 232 10.48 18.46 13.55
N THR A 233 11.65 19.13 13.61
CA THR A 233 12.75 18.93 12.64
C THR A 233 14.12 18.89 13.33
N TRP A 234 14.96 17.92 12.95
CA TRP A 234 16.24 17.68 13.65
C TRP A 234 17.50 18.25 12.98
N ARG A 235 17.60 18.28 11.65
CA ARG A 235 18.84 18.63 10.95
C ARG A 235 18.69 19.81 9.98
N THR A 236 18.20 19.58 8.78
CA THR A 236 18.14 20.58 7.72
C THR A 236 16.73 20.70 7.19
N HIS A 237 16.20 21.92 7.19
CA HIS A 237 14.84 22.19 6.78
C HIS A 237 14.77 23.46 5.92
N HIS A 238 14.02 23.38 4.81
CA HIS A 238 13.56 24.54 4.03
C HIS A 238 12.03 24.55 4.06
N VAL A 239 11.44 25.58 4.70
CA VAL A 239 9.99 25.87 4.57
C VAL A 239 9.84 27.13 3.75
N GLU A 240 9.04 27.07 2.71
CA GLU A 240 8.45 28.24 2.06
C GLU A 240 6.98 28.34 2.50
N ASN A 241 6.46 29.55 2.71
CA ASN A 241 5.05 29.85 2.99
C ASN A 241 4.36 28.97 4.05
N SER A 242 4.43 29.42 5.31
CA SER A 242 4.01 28.59 6.42
C SER A 242 3.11 29.31 7.42
N SER A 243 2.00 28.66 7.80
CA SER A 243 1.06 29.12 8.82
C SER A 243 0.88 28.00 9.84
N HIS A 244 1.67 28.05 10.92
CA HIS A 244 1.82 26.94 11.86
C HIS A 244 1.27 27.27 13.25
N GLY A 245 0.85 26.25 14.00
CA GLY A 245 0.64 26.33 15.45
C GLY A 245 1.98 26.34 16.19
N GLU A 246 2.73 25.24 16.13
CA GLU A 246 4.02 25.05 16.80
C GLU A 246 5.11 24.54 15.84
N LEU A 247 6.31 25.11 15.93
CA LEU A 247 7.47 24.73 15.13
C LEU A 247 8.72 24.55 16.01
N ILE A 248 9.29 23.33 16.01
CA ILE A 248 10.49 22.98 16.78
C ILE A 248 11.63 22.58 15.83
N THR A 249 12.77 23.28 15.91
CA THR A 249 13.94 23.01 15.04
C THR A 249 15.26 22.94 15.81
N TRP A 250 16.13 21.98 15.45
CA TRP A 250 17.37 21.72 16.22
C TRP A 250 18.68 22.28 15.61
N ARG A 251 18.85 22.34 14.29
CA ARG A 251 20.18 22.61 13.68
C ARG A 251 20.25 23.71 12.62
N THR A 252 19.74 23.46 11.42
CA THR A 252 19.86 24.34 10.26
C THR A 252 18.50 24.50 9.64
N HIS A 253 18.05 25.74 9.51
CA HIS A 253 16.77 26.05 8.90
C HIS A 253 16.90 27.26 7.99
N HIS A 254 16.10 27.24 6.94
CA HIS A 254 15.77 28.39 6.12
C HIS A 254 14.25 28.50 6.12
N LEU A 255 13.75 29.57 6.72
CA LEU A 255 12.34 29.89 6.82
C LEU A 255 12.08 31.16 6.03
N GLU A 256 11.22 31.08 5.02
CA GLU A 256 10.75 32.23 4.26
C GLU A 256 9.22 32.33 4.38
N ASN A 257 8.70 33.55 4.60
CA ASN A 257 7.27 33.85 4.69
C ASN A 257 6.51 32.95 5.69
N SER A 258 6.97 32.93 6.94
CA SER A 258 6.44 32.02 7.97
C SER A 258 5.80 32.77 9.15
N SER A 259 4.62 32.32 9.57
CA SER A 259 3.86 32.87 10.70
C SER A 259 3.47 31.77 11.70
N PRO A 260 4.43 31.19 12.45
CA PRO A 260 4.13 30.20 13.48
C PRO A 260 3.51 30.85 14.73
N GLY A 261 2.63 30.15 15.43
CA GLY A 261 2.17 30.55 16.77
C GLY A 261 3.32 30.53 17.77
N GLU A 262 4.02 29.40 17.87
CA GLU A 262 5.20 29.19 18.70
C GLU A 262 6.38 28.66 17.86
N LEU A 263 7.58 29.23 18.07
CA LEU A 263 8.81 28.84 17.39
C LEU A 263 9.94 28.58 18.40
N ILE A 264 10.36 27.32 18.52
CA ILE A 264 11.48 26.88 19.37
C ILE A 264 12.68 26.49 18.49
N MET A 265 13.84 27.10 18.73
CA MET A 265 15.05 26.85 17.94
C MET A 265 16.31 26.68 18.79
N TRP A 266 17.11 25.66 18.49
CA TRP A 266 18.40 25.44 19.16
C TRP A 266 19.60 26.08 18.47
N LEU A 267 19.68 26.02 17.14
CA LEU A 267 20.76 26.56 16.32
C LEU A 267 20.16 27.15 15.03
N ASN A 268 20.55 28.37 14.67
CA ASN A 268 19.99 29.11 13.53
C ASN A 268 21.07 29.48 12.50
N GLN A 269 20.72 29.44 11.21
CA GLN A 269 21.52 29.98 10.12
C GLN A 269 20.85 31.13 9.34
N ASN A 270 19.54 31.09 9.01
CA ASN A 270 18.81 32.22 8.37
C ASN A 270 17.27 32.14 8.57
N VAL A 271 16.65 33.24 9.01
CA VAL A 271 15.19 33.44 9.07
C VAL A 271 14.86 34.76 8.37
N GLU A 272 13.97 34.71 7.37
CA GLU A 272 13.57 35.87 6.58
C GLU A 272 12.04 36.01 6.58
N ASN A 273 11.53 37.24 6.67
CA ASN A 273 10.10 37.57 6.57
C ASN A 273 9.19 36.70 7.47
N SER A 274 9.58 36.51 8.73
CA SER A 274 8.84 35.67 9.68
C SER A 274 8.19 36.49 10.80
N SER A 275 7.00 36.08 11.23
CA SER A 275 6.21 36.74 12.28
C SER A 275 5.69 35.73 13.32
N PRO A 276 6.56 35.21 14.20
CA PRO A 276 6.16 34.27 15.25
C PRO A 276 5.36 34.97 16.36
N GLY A 277 4.39 34.27 16.96
CA GLY A 277 3.71 34.73 18.19
C GLY A 277 4.63 34.69 19.41
N GLU A 278 5.24 33.53 19.67
CA GLU A 278 6.24 33.28 20.72
C GLU A 278 7.53 32.70 20.12
N LEU A 279 8.70 33.16 20.60
CA LEU A 279 10.01 32.77 20.07
C LEU A 279 11.00 32.43 21.18
N ILE A 280 11.48 31.18 21.20
CA ILE A 280 12.48 30.66 22.14
C ILE A 280 13.75 30.26 21.36
N MET A 281 14.91 30.81 21.71
CA MET A 281 16.17 30.55 21.00
C MET A 281 17.39 30.38 21.92
N TRP A 282 18.26 29.42 21.58
CA TRP A 282 19.50 29.16 22.32
C TRP A 282 20.81 29.70 21.67
N LEU A 283 20.94 29.74 20.33
CA LEU A 283 22.16 30.23 19.65
C LEU A 283 21.86 30.80 18.24
N ASN A 284 22.40 31.99 17.91
CA ASN A 284 22.08 32.72 16.66
C ASN A 284 23.33 33.21 15.89
N GLN A 285 23.25 33.24 14.55
CA GLN A 285 24.22 33.90 13.68
C GLN A 285 23.64 34.93 12.68
N ASN A 286 22.37 34.90 12.25
CA ASN A 286 21.74 35.94 11.40
C ASN A 286 20.19 35.89 11.47
N VAL A 287 19.53 37.01 11.81
CA VAL A 287 18.05 37.19 11.75
C VAL A 287 17.77 38.53 11.10
N GLU A 288 17.02 38.55 9.98
CA GLU A 288 16.68 39.78 9.25
C GLU A 288 15.14 39.89 9.10
N ASN A 289 14.59 41.07 9.37
CA ASN A 289 13.15 41.41 9.20
C ASN A 289 12.14 40.53 9.96
N SER A 290 12.33 40.30 11.27
CA SER A 290 11.33 39.66 12.16
C SER A 290 10.47 40.71 12.90
N SER A 291 9.15 40.63 12.77
CA SER A 291 8.23 41.39 13.64
C SER A 291 8.14 40.67 15.00
N HIS A 292 8.30 41.41 16.11
CA HIS A 292 8.62 40.82 17.43
C HIS A 292 7.41 40.22 18.15
N GLY A 293 7.47 38.90 18.41
CA GLY A 293 6.84 38.23 19.56
C GLY A 293 7.79 38.20 20.76
N GLU A 294 7.31 37.78 21.93
CA GLU A 294 8.11 37.74 23.17
C GLU A 294 9.34 36.84 23.00
N LEU A 295 10.53 37.40 23.25
CA LEU A 295 11.81 36.72 23.03
C LEU A 295 12.36 36.23 24.37
N ILE A 296 12.46 34.91 24.52
CA ILE A 296 12.98 34.28 25.73
C ILE A 296 14.34 33.63 25.40
N THR A 297 15.40 34.10 26.07
CA THR A 297 16.79 33.59 25.96
C THR A 297 17.19 32.71 27.12
#